data_AF-A0A452XN78-F1
#
_entry.id   AF-A0A452XN78-F1
#
_cell.length_a   1.000
_cell.length_b   1.000
_cell.length_c   1.000
_cell.angle_alpha   90.00
_cell.angle_beta   90.00
_cell.angle_gamma   90.00
#
_symmetry.space_group_name_H-M   'P 1'
#
loop_
_entity.id
_entity.type
_entity.pdbx_description
1 polymer ?
#
loop_
_entity_poly.entity_id
_entity_poly.type
_entity_poly.pdbx_seq_one_letter_code
_entity_poly.pdbx_strand_id
1 'polypeptide(L)'
;AIASVLQCLVSLAVLVQIINVYNQRYESGAQFWPNVHLRIITALIVSQLLLLGLLSTKGLEEATPALLVLPVLTIWFHKYCKHRYEPAFVRNPLQEVMRKDTLERARERNFDLKAYLADAYLHPVFKSNEVDKFYVADDPGAVEVIVPTKRRSRRITPVQSEDGGSDRLSVMESVQER
;
A
#
# COMPACT_ATOMS: atom_id res chain seq x y z
N ALA A 1 16.08 24.26 -5.78
CA ALA A 1 16.34 23.87 -7.18
C ALA A 1 17.15 22.58 -7.26
N ILE A 2 18.42 22.54 -6.84
CA ILE A 2 19.30 21.37 -6.98
C ILE A 2 18.71 20.10 -6.32
N ALA A 3 18.31 20.17 -5.04
CA ALA A 3 17.74 19.01 -4.33
C ALA A 3 16.46 18.45 -5.00
N SER A 4 15.59 19.34 -5.49
CA SER A 4 14.35 18.95 -6.18
C SER A 4 14.63 18.27 -7.52
N VAL A 5 15.63 18.75 -8.27
CA VAL A 5 16.06 18.13 -9.53
C VAL A 5 16.68 16.76 -9.25
N LEU A 6 17.53 16.65 -8.23
CA LEU A 6 18.12 15.36 -7.83
C LEU A 6 17.04 14.35 -7.42
N GLN A 7 16.06 14.76 -6.60
CA GLN A 7 14.95 13.88 -6.19
C GLN A 7 14.15 13.39 -7.40
N CYS A 8 13.89 14.26 -8.37
CA CYS A 8 13.18 13.91 -9.60
C CYS A 8 13.98 12.88 -10.42
N LEU A 9 15.27 13.16 -10.69
CA LEU A 9 16.13 12.27 -11.46
C LEU A 9 16.29 10.90 -10.79
N VAL A 10 16.51 10.86 -9.47
CA VAL A 10 16.62 9.61 -8.71
C VAL A 10 15.30 8.82 -8.76
N SER A 11 14.16 9.49 -8.56
CA SER A 11 12.86 8.81 -8.59
C SER A 11 12.59 8.16 -9.96
N LEU A 12 12.89 8.86 -11.06
CA LEU A 12 12.74 8.32 -12.41
C LEU A 12 13.69 7.13 -12.66
N ALA A 13 14.96 7.26 -12.28
CA ALA A 13 15.95 6.20 -12.45
C ALA A 13 15.56 4.93 -11.68
N VAL A 14 15.14 5.08 -10.42
CA VAL A 14 14.71 3.96 -9.57
C VAL A 14 13.48 3.28 -10.16
N LEU A 15 12.51 4.02 -10.68
CA LEU A 15 11.33 3.43 -11.30
C LEU A 15 11.67 2.58 -12.54
N VAL A 16 12.56 3.07 -13.41
CA VAL A 16 13.01 2.31 -14.57
C VAL A 16 13.75 1.03 -14.14
N GLN A 17 14.58 1.11 -13.09
CA GLN A 17 15.28 -0.05 -12.54
C GLN A 17 14.34 -1.08 -11.95
N ILE A 18 13.31 -0.65 -11.20
CA ILE A 18 12.33 -1.54 -10.57
C ILE A 18 11.53 -2.29 -11.64
N ILE A 19 11.13 -1.62 -12.72
CA ILE A 19 10.31 -2.25 -13.78
C ILE A 19 11.15 -3.20 -14.65
N ASN A 20 12.36 -2.79 -15.04
CA ASN A 20 13.11 -3.51 -16.07
C ASN A 20 14.11 -4.54 -15.53
N VAL A 21 14.71 -4.29 -14.37
CA VAL A 21 15.91 -5.04 -13.94
C VAL A 21 15.73 -5.72 -12.59
N TYR A 22 15.08 -5.06 -11.64
CA TYR A 22 15.10 -5.52 -10.25
C TYR A 22 14.03 -6.59 -9.98
N ASN A 23 14.47 -7.83 -9.81
CA ASN A 23 13.59 -8.92 -9.38
C ASN A 23 13.51 -8.96 -7.84
N GLN A 24 12.34 -8.67 -7.28
CA GLN A 24 12.11 -8.63 -5.84
C GLN A 24 12.13 -10.05 -5.24
N ARG A 25 13.20 -10.37 -4.49
CA ARG A 25 13.38 -11.69 -3.84
C ARG A 25 12.54 -11.88 -2.59
N TYR A 26 12.19 -10.79 -1.91
CA TYR A 26 11.46 -10.81 -0.65
C TYR A 26 10.34 -9.78 -0.68
N GLU A 27 9.13 -10.23 -0.37
CA GLU A 27 7.98 -9.35 -0.17
C GLU A 27 7.78 -9.10 1.33
N SER A 28 8.11 -7.88 1.77
CA SER A 28 8.03 -7.49 3.19
C SER A 28 6.76 -6.71 3.54
N GLY A 29 5.83 -6.53 2.59
CA GLY A 29 4.57 -5.81 2.82
C GLY A 29 4.73 -4.38 3.37
N ALA A 30 5.83 -3.69 3.00
CA ALA A 30 6.17 -2.36 3.50
C ALA A 30 6.33 -2.24 5.04
N GLN A 31 6.62 -3.33 5.75
CA GLN A 31 6.84 -3.33 7.21
C GLN A 31 8.01 -2.43 7.67
N PHE A 32 8.92 -2.04 6.77
CA PHE A 32 10.02 -1.12 7.09
C PHE A 32 9.58 0.36 7.21
N TRP A 33 8.35 0.70 6.81
CA TRP A 33 7.87 2.08 6.79
C TRP A 33 7.92 2.81 8.14
N PRO A 34 7.52 2.20 9.28
CA PRO A 34 7.62 2.84 10.59
C PRO A 34 9.06 3.25 10.95
N ASN A 35 10.04 2.45 10.54
CA ASN A 35 11.46 2.75 10.77
C ASN A 35 11.93 3.94 9.93
N VAL A 36 11.51 4.03 8.67
CA VAL A 36 11.82 5.18 7.80
C VAL A 36 11.18 6.45 8.34
N HIS A 37 9.90 6.39 8.73
CA HIS A 37 9.19 7.53 9.31
C HIS A 37 9.88 8.03 10.58
N LEU A 38 10.31 7.14 11.48
CA LEU A 38 11.06 7.52 12.67
C LEU A 38 12.33 8.30 12.32
N ARG A 39 13.12 7.83 11.35
CA ARG A 39 14.36 8.51 10.92
C ARG A 39 14.08 9.91 10.36
N ILE A 40 13.00 10.08 9.61
CA ILE A 40 12.60 11.40 9.06
C ILE A 40 12.23 12.36 10.20
N ILE A 41 11.45 11.91 11.18
CA ILE A 41 11.09 12.72 12.35
C ILE A 41 12.33 13.10 13.17
N THR A 42 13.26 12.16 13.39
CA THR A 42 14.52 12.46 14.08
C THR A 42 15.34 13.51 13.32
N ALA A 43 15.47 13.39 11.99
CA ALA A 43 16.15 14.39 11.18
C ALA A 43 15.47 15.76 11.24
N LEU A 44 14.14 15.79 11.31
CA LEU A 44 13.35 17.01 11.45
C LEU A 44 13.56 17.68 12.81
N ILE A 45 13.60 16.92 13.91
CA ILE A 45 13.95 17.44 15.24
C ILE A 45 15.37 17.99 15.25
N VAL A 46 16.34 17.27 14.69
CA VAL A 46 17.74 17.72 14.59
C VAL A 46 17.84 19.03 13.80
N SER A 47 17.12 19.15 12.69
CA SER A 47 17.04 20.40 11.90
C SER A 47 16.48 21.56 12.71
N GLN A 48 15.43 21.33 13.51
CA GLN A 48 14.85 22.36 14.38
C GLN A 48 15.81 22.80 15.50
N LEU A 49 16.54 21.86 16.10
CA LEU A 49 17.56 22.17 17.11
C LEU A 49 18.75 22.93 16.51
N LEU A 50 19.21 22.53 15.32
CA LEU A 50 20.25 23.26 14.58
C LEU A 50 19.80 24.67 14.21
N LEU A 51 18.55 24.83 13.79
CA LEU A 51 17.98 26.13 13.47
C LEU A 51 17.92 27.02 14.72
N LEU A 52 17.49 26.48 15.86
CA LEU A 52 17.50 27.18 17.14
C LEU A 52 18.91 27.60 17.57
N GLY A 53 19.88 26.70 17.43
CA GLY A 53 21.29 27.00 17.69
C GLY A 53 21.83 28.10 16.78
N LEU A 54 21.49 28.08 15.48
CA LEU A 54 21.94 29.08 14.53
C LEU A 54 21.29 30.46 14.77
N LEU A 55 19.99 30.52 15.06
CA LEU A 55 19.28 31.78 15.34
C LEU A 55 19.66 32.39 16.69
N SER A 56 19.99 31.56 17.69
CA SER A 56 20.47 32.04 18.99
C SER A 56 21.73 32.90 18.86
N THR A 57 22.58 32.64 17.85
CA THR A 57 23.78 33.47 17.62
C THR A 57 23.47 34.85 17.03
N LYS A 58 22.28 35.05 16.45
CA LYS A 58 21.85 36.30 15.82
C LYS A 58 20.99 37.21 16.72
N GLY A 59 20.69 36.81 17.95
CA GLY A 59 19.94 37.64 18.90
C GLY A 59 18.48 37.89 18.52
N LEU A 60 17.83 36.99 17.77
CA LEU A 60 16.39 37.08 17.49
C LEU A 60 15.56 36.54 18.66
N GLU A 61 15.39 37.36 19.69
CA GLU A 61 14.70 36.97 20.93
C GLU A 61 13.20 36.70 20.73
N GLU A 62 12.54 37.42 19.80
CA GLU A 62 11.10 37.27 19.56
C GLU A 62 10.70 35.94 18.90
N ALA A 63 11.61 35.30 18.16
CA ALA A 63 11.34 34.05 17.45
C ALA A 63 11.56 32.79 18.31
N THR A 64 12.23 32.94 19.46
CA THR A 64 12.59 31.87 20.38
C THR A 64 11.40 31.04 20.90
N PRO A 65 10.28 31.64 21.39
CA PRO A 65 9.15 30.85 21.89
C PRO A 65 8.48 30.05 20.76
N ALA A 66 8.34 30.62 19.56
CA ALA A 66 7.80 29.91 18.41
C ALA A 66 8.69 28.71 18.05
N LEU A 67 10.01 28.90 17.97
CA LEU A 67 10.96 27.83 17.65
C LEU A 67 10.98 26.69 18.68
N LEU A 68 10.69 26.98 19.95
CA LEU A 68 10.66 25.98 21.03
C LEU A 68 9.35 25.17 21.03
N VAL A 69 8.25 25.76 20.56
CA VAL A 69 6.97 25.04 20.37
C VAL A 69 7.06 24.02 19.23
N LEU A 70 7.82 24.29 18.17
CA LEU A 70 7.99 23.38 17.02
C LEU A 70 8.47 21.96 17.41
N PRO A 71 9.56 21.75 18.17
CA PRO A 71 10.02 20.43 18.56
C PRO A 71 9.05 19.72 19.50
N VAL A 72 8.32 20.45 20.34
CA VAL A 72 7.28 19.87 21.20
C VAL A 72 6.11 19.33 20.36
N LEU A 73 5.64 20.13 19.39
CA LEU A 73 4.57 19.74 18.50
C LEU A 73 4.95 18.53 17.64
N THR A 74 6.20 18.46 17.16
CA THR A 74 6.66 17.32 16.34
C THR A 74 6.77 16.04 17.14
N ILE A 75 7.22 16.09 18.39
CA ILE A 75 7.21 14.92 19.29
C ILE A 75 5.77 14.46 19.55
N TRP A 76 4.85 15.39 19.82
CA TRP A 76 3.44 15.06 20.03
C TRP A 76 2.81 14.42 18.79
N PHE A 77 3.05 15.00 17.61
CA PHE A 77 2.64 14.45 16.32
C PHE A 77 3.22 13.06 16.09
N HIS A 78 4.49 12.83 16.40
CA HIS A 78 5.11 11.52 16.31
C HIS A 78 4.41 10.48 17.19
N LYS A 79 4.09 10.81 18.44
CA LYS A 79 3.36 9.90 19.35
C LYS A 79 1.96 9.60 18.84
N TYR A 80 1.26 10.61 18.30
CA TYR A 80 -0.05 10.43 17.69
C TYR A 80 0.01 9.50 16.47
N CYS A 81 0.97 9.75 15.56
CA CYS A 81 1.18 8.91 14.37
C CYS A 81 1.55 7.48 14.74
N LYS A 82 2.40 7.29 15.76
CA LYS A 82 2.78 5.96 16.24
C LYS A 82 1.57 5.21 16.77
N HIS A 83 0.80 5.81 17.69
CA HIS A 83 -0.38 5.17 18.26
C HIS A 83 -1.45 4.81 17.21
N ARG A 84 -1.64 5.66 16.19
CA ARG A 84 -2.68 5.47 15.18
C ARG A 84 -2.28 4.52 14.05
N TYR A 85 -1.06 4.62 13.54
CA TYR A 85 -0.66 3.97 12.28
C TYR A 85 0.23 2.74 12.48
N GLU A 86 1.01 2.65 13.56
CA GLU A 86 1.82 1.47 13.87
C GLU A 86 1.02 0.14 13.88
N PRO A 87 -0.19 0.05 14.48
CA PRO A 87 -0.92 -1.21 14.48
C PRO A 87 -1.30 -1.69 13.08
N ALA A 88 -1.42 -0.80 12.09
CA ALA A 88 -1.76 -1.19 10.72
C ALA A 88 -0.60 -1.87 9.97
N PHE A 89 0.65 -1.60 10.35
CA PHE A 89 1.84 -2.18 9.71
C PHE A 89 2.36 -3.43 10.44
N VAL A 90 2.11 -3.53 11.74
CA VAL A 90 2.62 -4.64 12.58
C VAL A 90 1.57 -5.71 12.82
N ARG A 91 0.28 -5.34 12.92
CA ARG A 91 -0.80 -6.28 13.25
C ARG A 91 -1.77 -6.39 12.09
N ASN A 92 -2.01 -7.62 11.65
CA ASN A 92 -3.04 -7.92 10.67
C ASN A 92 -4.39 -8.06 11.38
N PRO A 93 -5.40 -7.21 11.11
CA PRO A 93 -6.70 -7.31 11.77
C PRO A 93 -7.42 -8.59 11.35
N LEU A 94 -8.00 -9.30 12.33
CA LEU A 94 -8.68 -10.59 12.10
C LEU A 94 -9.78 -10.50 11.03
N GLN A 95 -10.50 -9.38 10.99
CA GLN A 95 -11.56 -9.15 10.01
C GLN A 95 -11.05 -9.24 8.56
N GLU A 96 -9.87 -8.71 8.28
CA GLU A 96 -9.30 -8.72 6.93
C GLU A 96 -8.76 -10.11 6.57
N VAL A 97 -8.16 -10.80 7.54
CA VAL A 97 -7.69 -12.17 7.38
C VAL A 97 -8.86 -13.12 7.09
N MET A 98 -9.96 -13.02 7.83
CA MET A 98 -11.17 -13.83 7.60
C MET A 98 -11.82 -13.54 6.25
N ARG A 99 -11.86 -12.26 5.84
CA ARG A 99 -12.39 -11.86 4.53
C ARG A 99 -11.57 -12.48 3.40
N LYS A 100 -10.24 -12.44 3.51
CA LYS A 100 -9.34 -13.05 2.52
C LYS A 100 -9.51 -14.58 2.50
N ASP A 101 -9.51 -15.23 3.65
CA ASP A 101 -9.69 -16.69 3.76
C ASP A 101 -11.01 -17.16 3.11
N THR A 102 -12.11 -16.45 3.36
CA THR A 102 -13.42 -16.75 2.74
C THR A 102 -13.39 -16.58 1.22
N LEU A 103 -12.68 -15.56 0.73
CA LEU A 103 -12.55 -15.29 -0.70
C LEU A 103 -11.72 -16.37 -1.41
N GLU A 104 -10.57 -16.74 -0.86
CA GLU A 104 -9.71 -17.79 -1.43
C GLU A 104 -10.46 -19.13 -1.42
N ARG A 105 -11.19 -19.45 -0.34
CA ARG A 105 -12.01 -20.66 -0.27
C ARG A 105 -13.16 -20.69 -1.27
N ALA A 106 -13.67 -19.52 -1.69
CA ALA A 106 -14.67 -19.43 -2.74
C ALA A 106 -14.07 -19.56 -4.15
N ARG A 107 -12.85 -19.03 -4.36
CA ARG A 107 -12.12 -19.08 -5.62
C ARG A 107 -11.61 -20.49 -5.93
N GLU A 108 -10.99 -21.15 -4.95
CA GLU A 108 -10.32 -22.43 -5.12
C GLU A 108 -10.85 -23.47 -4.10
N ARG A 109 -11.98 -24.11 -4.44
CA ARG A 109 -12.65 -25.04 -3.51
C ARG A 109 -11.91 -26.36 -3.25
N ASN A 110 -11.04 -26.80 -4.18
CA ASN A 110 -10.38 -28.11 -4.14
C ASN A 110 -8.87 -28.02 -3.84
N PHE A 111 -8.38 -26.88 -3.33
CA PHE A 111 -6.96 -26.69 -3.05
C PHE A 111 -6.51 -27.44 -1.78
N ASP A 112 -5.54 -28.36 -1.91
CA ASP A 112 -4.97 -29.08 -0.77
C ASP A 112 -3.84 -28.27 -0.11
N LEU A 113 -4.23 -27.49 0.89
CA LEU A 113 -3.32 -26.64 1.66
C LEU A 113 -2.23 -27.45 2.39
N LYS A 114 -2.51 -28.70 2.79
CA LYS A 114 -1.57 -29.53 3.56
C LYS A 114 -0.43 -30.00 2.67
N ALA A 115 -0.73 -30.47 1.47
CA ALA A 115 0.28 -30.84 0.48
C ALA A 115 1.14 -29.64 0.08
N TYR A 116 0.52 -28.47 -0.15
CA TYR A 116 1.24 -27.24 -0.51
C TYR A 116 2.23 -26.77 0.59
N LEU A 117 1.84 -26.87 1.86
CA LEU A 117 2.65 -26.38 2.99
C LEU A 117 3.69 -27.38 3.49
N ALA A 118 3.58 -28.67 3.16
CA ALA A 118 4.44 -29.74 3.68
C ALA A 118 5.93 -29.45 3.45
N ASP A 119 6.28 -28.95 2.26
CA ASP A 119 7.67 -28.73 1.85
C ASP A 119 8.10 -27.26 1.87
N ALA A 120 7.20 -26.33 2.21
CA ALA A 120 7.42 -24.88 2.05
C ALA A 120 8.67 -24.38 2.81
N TYR A 121 8.87 -24.83 4.04
CA TYR A 121 9.95 -24.41 4.95
C TYR A 121 11.07 -25.45 5.12
N LEU A 122 11.13 -26.48 4.28
CA LEU A 122 12.28 -27.39 4.27
C LEU A 122 13.54 -26.64 3.87
N HIS A 123 14.65 -26.96 4.56
CA HIS A 123 15.96 -26.40 4.23
C HIS A 123 16.27 -26.69 2.74
N PRO A 124 16.84 -25.75 1.97
CA PRO A 124 17.03 -25.91 0.53
C PRO A 124 17.76 -27.20 0.11
N VAL A 125 18.61 -27.75 0.97
CA VAL A 125 19.34 -29.01 0.75
C VAL A 125 18.43 -30.26 0.76
N PHE A 126 17.29 -30.19 1.46
CA PHE A 126 16.34 -31.30 1.58
C PHE A 126 15.14 -31.17 0.64
N LYS A 127 15.02 -30.07 -0.11
CA LYS A 127 14.02 -29.96 -1.17
C LYS A 127 14.43 -30.86 -2.32
N SER A 128 13.62 -31.89 -2.61
CA SER A 128 13.76 -32.64 -3.85
C SER A 128 13.58 -31.67 -5.03
N ASN A 129 14.40 -31.83 -6.07
CA ASN A 129 14.41 -30.96 -7.26
C ASN A 129 13.12 -31.04 -8.12
N GLU A 130 12.05 -31.65 -7.61
CA GLU A 130 10.81 -31.96 -8.34
C GLU A 130 9.67 -30.97 -8.07
N VAL A 131 9.93 -29.87 -7.37
CA VAL A 131 8.90 -28.84 -7.23
C VAL A 131 9.00 -27.91 -8.44
N ASP A 132 8.10 -28.16 -9.39
CA ASP A 132 7.78 -27.27 -10.50
C ASP A 132 7.86 -25.83 -10.04
N LYS A 133 8.67 -25.05 -10.75
CA LYS A 133 8.73 -23.61 -10.58
C LYS A 133 7.36 -23.06 -10.99
N PHE A 134 6.46 -22.94 -10.02
CA PHE A 134 5.30 -22.07 -10.12
C PHE A 134 5.82 -20.63 -10.09
N TYR A 135 6.56 -20.23 -11.14
CA TYR A 135 6.48 -18.87 -11.59
C TYR A 135 4.99 -18.65 -11.82
N VAL A 136 4.43 -17.64 -11.16
CA VAL A 136 3.18 -17.05 -11.61
C VAL A 136 3.49 -16.49 -13.00
N ALA A 137 3.43 -17.36 -14.01
CA ALA A 137 3.25 -16.95 -15.37
C ALA A 137 1.91 -16.23 -15.36
N ASP A 138 1.94 -14.97 -15.75
CA ASP A 138 0.77 -14.22 -16.18
C ASP A 138 0.09 -15.08 -17.25
N ASP A 139 -0.92 -15.87 -16.84
CA ASP A 139 -1.69 -16.72 -17.75
C ASP A 139 -2.72 -15.82 -18.44
N PRO A 140 -2.57 -15.52 -19.75
CA PRO A 140 -3.51 -14.67 -20.48
C PRO A 140 -4.88 -15.35 -20.71
N GLY A 141 -5.10 -16.57 -20.18
CA GLY A 141 -6.30 -17.39 -20.41
C GLY A 141 -7.24 -17.58 -19.21
N ALA A 142 -6.91 -17.09 -18.01
CA ALA A 142 -7.80 -17.21 -16.86
C ALA A 142 -8.99 -16.26 -17.00
N VAL A 143 -10.14 -16.78 -17.41
CA VAL A 143 -11.41 -16.04 -17.39
C VAL A 143 -11.63 -15.56 -15.96
N GLU A 144 -11.47 -14.26 -15.73
CA GLU A 144 -11.84 -13.62 -14.49
C GLU A 144 -13.34 -13.83 -14.27
N VAL A 145 -13.70 -14.78 -13.41
CA VAL A 145 -15.04 -14.81 -12.84
C VAL A 145 -15.10 -13.62 -11.88
N ILE A 146 -15.53 -12.48 -12.43
CA ILE A 146 -15.78 -11.25 -11.69
C ILE A 146 -16.92 -11.55 -10.72
N VAL A 147 -16.56 -11.94 -9.48
CA VAL A 147 -17.53 -12.01 -8.39
C VAL A 147 -17.86 -10.56 -8.03
N PRO A 148 -19.11 -10.10 -8.16
CA PRO A 148 -19.46 -8.72 -7.88
C PRO A 148 -19.29 -8.43 -6.38
N THR A 149 -18.15 -7.89 -6.00
CA THR A 149 -17.97 -7.37 -4.64
C THR A 149 -18.60 -6.00 -4.55
N LYS A 150 -19.78 -5.92 -3.90
CA LYS A 150 -20.42 -4.63 -3.61
C LYS A 150 -19.59 -3.87 -2.59
N ARG A 151 -18.70 -3.00 -3.07
CA ARG A 151 -17.98 -2.04 -2.23
C ARG A 151 -18.99 -1.01 -1.72
N ARG A 152 -19.52 -1.18 -0.50
CA ARG A 152 -20.37 -0.16 0.12
C ARG A 152 -19.48 1.00 0.56
N SER A 153 -19.22 1.92 -0.38
CA SER A 153 -18.58 3.18 -0.07
C SER A 153 -19.46 3.95 0.90
N ARG A 154 -18.98 4.18 2.12
CA ARG A 154 -19.56 5.21 3.00
C ARG A 154 -19.10 6.55 2.45
N ARG A 155 -19.79 7.02 1.40
CA ARG A 155 -19.54 8.29 0.70
C ARG A 155 -20.06 9.43 1.59
N ILE A 156 -19.14 10.15 2.23
CA ILE A 156 -19.40 11.52 2.72
C ILE A 156 -18.69 12.44 1.73
N THR A 157 -19.29 12.66 0.55
CA THR A 157 -18.99 13.77 -0.37
C THR A 157 -20.22 14.03 -1.26
N PRO A 158 -20.69 15.30 -1.37
CA PRO A 158 -21.96 15.61 -2.02
C PRO A 158 -21.73 16.11 -3.45
N VAL A 159 -21.56 15.23 -4.43
CA VAL A 159 -21.74 15.57 -5.85
C VAL A 159 -22.21 14.31 -6.59
N GLN A 160 -23.42 14.39 -7.16
CA GLN A 160 -23.95 13.43 -8.12
C GLN A 160 -23.47 13.82 -9.52
N SER A 161 -22.90 12.87 -10.26
CA SER A 161 -22.69 13.02 -11.70
C SER A 161 -23.83 12.28 -12.40
N GLU A 162 -24.65 13.04 -13.10
CA GLU A 162 -25.61 12.56 -14.10
C GLU A 162 -24.84 12.00 -15.29
N ASP A 163 -25.14 10.79 -15.72
CA ASP A 163 -24.78 10.29 -17.04
C ASP A 163 -26.02 9.66 -17.67
N GLY A 164 -26.57 10.36 -18.68
CA GLY A 164 -27.56 9.85 -19.61
C GLY A 164 -26.90 8.98 -20.68
N GLY A 165 -27.60 7.94 -21.12
CA GLY A 165 -27.05 7.02 -22.11
C GLY A 165 -28.03 5.99 -22.65
N SER A 166 -28.91 6.46 -23.53
CA SER A 166 -29.46 5.80 -24.73
C SER A 166 -29.88 4.32 -24.66
N ASP A 167 -31.21 4.15 -24.65
CA ASP A 167 -31.95 3.04 -25.26
C ASP A 167 -31.49 2.74 -26.69
N ARG A 168 -31.29 1.45 -27.03
CA ARG A 168 -31.69 0.65 -28.22
C ARG A 168 -31.22 -0.80 -27.92
N LEU A 169 -31.88 -1.92 -28.19
CA LEU A 169 -32.96 -2.31 -29.07
C LEU A 169 -33.38 -3.74 -28.64
N SER A 170 -34.65 -3.99 -28.31
CA SER A 170 -35.24 -5.33 -28.41
C SER A 170 -36.72 -5.18 -28.73
N VAL A 171 -37.00 -4.93 -30.01
CA VAL A 171 -38.36 -4.99 -30.55
C VAL A 171 -38.71 -6.48 -30.68
N MET A 172 -39.63 -6.93 -29.84
CA MET A 172 -40.32 -8.20 -29.98
C MET A 172 -41.54 -7.93 -30.87
N GLU A 173 -41.48 -8.35 -32.13
CA GLU A 173 -42.61 -8.22 -33.06
C GLU A 173 -43.53 -9.45 -32.95
N SER A 174 -44.82 -9.14 -32.83
CA SER A 174 -45.96 -9.96 -32.47
C SER A 174 -46.50 -10.84 -33.59
N VAL A 175 -46.99 -12.03 -33.21
CA VAL A 175 -47.98 -12.82 -33.97
C VAL A 175 -49.38 -12.27 -33.67
N GLN A 176 -50.21 -11.98 -34.69
CA GLN A 176 -51.61 -12.43 -34.88
C GLN A 176 -52.34 -11.70 -36.04
N GLU A 177 -52.94 -12.52 -36.92
CA GLU A 177 -54.06 -12.35 -37.87
C GLU A 177 -54.73 -10.97 -38.08
N ARG A 178 -54.86 -10.55 -39.34
CA ARG A 178 -56.06 -10.75 -40.20
C ARG A 178 -55.80 -10.28 -41.62
#